data_AF-A0A699ZUY8-F1
#
_entry.id   AF-A0A699ZUY8-F1
#
_cell.length_a   1.000
_cell.length_b   1.000
_cell.length_c   1.000
_cell.angle_alpha   90.00
_cell.angle_beta   90.00
_cell.angle_gamma   90.00
#
_symmetry.space_group_name_H-M   'P 1'
#
loop_
_entity.id
_entity.type
_entity.pdbx_description
1 polymer ?
#
loop_
_entity_poly.entity_id
_entity_poly.type
_entity_poly.pdbx_seq_one_letter_code
_entity_poly.pdbx_strand_id
1 'polypeptide(L)'
;MLPPIFAWISKSRQAPYVATIVIGIISAGIALFSGFDELSNMVSIGTLVVFYVVAVGLLWFRCNVPGKTTFKAQCLLMLHTFAIMGFSMGFVLFWVMPEYAEKISGYDAEDGSYVPEVPAGKNYNSQSKGLIAMAVLLVASIVSMTFVCKQDHVPTGYKVPLFPAIPALSIFVNTFLLGQLDVRSYERFGWWILGTVCLYFFYGMISQEAHDIALEAKMNSLPSVEEVAKVAKAASDDPSMRSDTSPSIKVATQ
;
A
#
# COMPACT_ATOMS: atom_id res chain seq x y z
N MET A 1 -3.26 2.31 -15.95
CA MET A 1 -3.84 2.08 -17.30
C MET A 1 -2.85 1.18 -18.01
N LEU A 2 -3.24 -0.03 -18.43
CA LEU A 2 -2.35 -1.01 -19.08
C LEU A 2 -2.51 -0.92 -20.62
N PRO A 3 -1.54 -1.39 -21.43
CA PRO A 3 -1.68 -1.43 -22.88
C PRO A 3 -2.99 -2.14 -23.30
N PRO A 4 -3.70 -1.69 -24.35
CA PRO A 4 -5.02 -2.20 -24.73
C PRO A 4 -5.06 -3.71 -25.00
N ILE A 5 -3.92 -4.29 -25.38
CA ILE A 5 -3.73 -5.72 -25.65
C ILE A 5 -4.01 -6.56 -24.39
N PHE A 6 -3.70 -6.05 -23.20
CA PHE A 6 -3.97 -6.73 -21.94
C PHE A 6 -5.44 -6.65 -21.50
N ALA A 7 -6.25 -5.79 -22.14
CA ALA A 7 -7.67 -5.62 -21.86
C ALA A 7 -8.56 -6.58 -22.68
N TRP A 8 -7.98 -7.55 -23.39
CA TRP A 8 -8.75 -8.51 -24.19
C TRP A 8 -9.44 -9.53 -23.29
N ILE A 9 -10.76 -9.43 -23.20
CA ILE A 9 -11.61 -10.24 -22.32
C ILE A 9 -12.24 -11.40 -23.09
N SER A 10 -12.24 -12.61 -22.51
CA SER A 10 -12.95 -13.76 -23.09
C SER A 10 -14.47 -13.61 -22.97
N LYS A 11 -15.20 -13.80 -24.09
CA LYS A 11 -16.67 -13.66 -24.17
C LYS A 11 -17.45 -14.58 -23.24
N SER A 12 -16.88 -15.72 -22.85
CA SER A 12 -17.54 -16.72 -21.99
C SER A 12 -17.12 -16.66 -20.51
N ARG A 13 -15.91 -16.17 -20.20
CA ARG A 13 -15.33 -16.20 -18.84
C ARG A 13 -15.10 -14.82 -18.23
N GLN A 14 -15.31 -13.75 -19.00
CA GLN A 14 -15.10 -12.35 -18.57
C GLN A 14 -13.72 -12.10 -17.93
N ALA A 15 -12.71 -12.88 -18.33
CA ALA A 15 -11.34 -12.78 -17.81
C ALA A 15 -10.35 -12.32 -18.88
N PRO A 16 -9.34 -11.50 -18.52
CA PRO A 16 -8.31 -11.01 -19.45
C PRO A 16 -7.25 -12.09 -19.73
N TYR A 17 -7.56 -13.01 -20.65
CA TYR A 17 -6.75 -14.21 -20.87
C TYR A 17 -5.32 -13.91 -21.36
N VAL A 18 -5.14 -12.87 -22.19
CA VAL A 18 -3.82 -12.45 -22.68
C VAL A 18 -2.93 -12.03 -21.51
N ALA A 19 -3.48 -11.25 -20.57
CA ALA A 19 -2.76 -10.83 -19.37
C ALA A 19 -2.37 -12.02 -18.50
N THR A 20 -3.29 -12.96 -18.27
CA THR A 20 -3.02 -14.14 -17.45
C THR A 20 -1.91 -15.01 -18.05
N ILE A 21 -1.94 -15.26 -19.36
CA ILE A 21 -0.92 -16.08 -20.04
C ILE A 21 0.44 -15.40 -19.99
N VAL A 22 0.51 -14.11 -20.31
CA VAL A 22 1.77 -13.36 -20.32
C VAL A 22 2.38 -13.31 -18.91
N ILE A 23 1.59 -12.95 -17.89
CA ILE A 23 2.05 -12.92 -16.50
C ILE A 23 2.48 -14.33 -16.05
N GLY A 24 1.74 -15.37 -16.44
CA GLY A 24 2.06 -16.76 -16.13
C GLY A 24 3.39 -17.21 -16.72
N ILE A 25 3.65 -16.91 -18.00
CA ILE A 25 4.92 -17.24 -18.66
C ILE A 25 6.09 -16.49 -18.00
N ILE A 26 5.92 -15.19 -17.72
CA ILE A 26 6.94 -14.39 -17.03
C ILE A 26 7.22 -14.94 -15.64
N SER A 27 6.17 -15.24 -14.86
CA SER A 27 6.28 -15.81 -13.52
C SER A 27 6.95 -17.18 -13.53
N ALA A 28 6.61 -18.05 -14.48
CA ALA A 28 7.24 -19.35 -14.66
C ALA A 28 8.73 -19.20 -15.02
N GLY A 29 9.06 -18.25 -15.89
CA GLY A 29 10.44 -17.91 -16.23
C GLY A 29 11.25 -17.47 -15.01
N ILE A 30 10.72 -16.55 -14.21
CA ILE A 30 11.39 -16.08 -12.97
C ILE A 30 11.56 -17.24 -11.98
N ALA A 31 10.54 -18.08 -11.81
CA ALA A 31 10.57 -19.21 -10.89
C ALA A 31 11.60 -20.28 -11.29
N LEU A 32 11.86 -20.50 -12.58
CA LEU A 32 12.86 -21.45 -13.06
C LEU A 32 14.30 -21.11 -12.65
N PHE A 33 14.60 -19.82 -12.46
CA PHE A 33 15.95 -19.34 -12.15
C PHE A 33 16.10 -18.79 -10.72
N SER A 34 15.04 -18.82 -9.90
CA SER A 34 15.05 -18.26 -8.55
C SER A 34 14.86 -19.33 -7.48
N GLY A 35 15.62 -19.25 -6.39
CA GLY A 35 15.39 -20.09 -5.22
C GLY A 35 14.06 -19.77 -4.55
N PHE A 36 13.36 -20.79 -4.04
CA PHE A 36 12.07 -20.61 -3.35
C PHE A 36 12.19 -19.66 -2.16
N ASP A 37 13.24 -19.81 -1.33
CA ASP A 37 13.43 -18.98 -0.12
C ASP A 37 13.65 -17.51 -0.48
N GLU A 38 14.41 -17.26 -1.54
CA GLU A 38 14.68 -15.90 -2.03
C GLU A 38 13.40 -15.25 -2.56
N LEU A 39 12.63 -16.00 -3.36
CA LEU A 39 11.37 -15.52 -3.91
C LEU A 39 10.32 -15.27 -2.81
N SER A 40 10.20 -16.19 -1.87
CA SER A 40 9.26 -16.10 -0.75
C SER A 40 9.57 -14.89 0.14
N ASN A 41 10.86 -14.62 0.41
CA ASN A 41 11.27 -13.44 1.17
C ASN A 41 10.93 -12.14 0.41
N MET A 42 11.20 -12.08 -0.90
CA MET A 42 10.87 -10.89 -1.71
C MET A 42 9.36 -10.62 -1.77
N VAL A 43 8.54 -11.67 -1.96
CA VAL A 43 7.07 -11.56 -1.93
C VAL A 43 6.60 -11.12 -0.55
N SER A 44 7.16 -11.70 0.52
CA SER A 44 6.84 -11.33 1.91
C SER A 44 7.13 -9.86 2.18
N ILE A 45 8.32 -9.36 1.81
CA ILE A 45 8.66 -7.92 1.93
C ILE A 45 7.58 -7.06 1.24
N GLY A 46 7.20 -7.40 0.01
CA GLY A 46 6.18 -6.67 -0.74
C GLY A 46 4.83 -6.63 -0.03
N THR A 47 4.33 -7.78 0.42
CA THR A 47 3.04 -7.87 1.14
C THR A 47 3.05 -7.12 2.46
N LEU A 48 4.14 -7.21 3.23
CA LEU A 48 4.30 -6.52 4.51
C LEU A 48 4.31 -5.00 4.32
N VAL A 49 5.01 -4.50 3.30
CA VAL A 49 5.03 -3.06 2.96
C VAL A 49 3.63 -2.58 2.55
N VAL A 50 2.90 -3.35 1.75
CA VAL A 50 1.52 -3.00 1.36
C VAL A 50 0.62 -2.93 2.58
N PHE A 51 0.62 -3.95 3.45
CA PHE A 51 -0.18 -3.93 4.67
C PHE A 51 0.23 -2.81 5.62
N TYR A 52 1.52 -2.48 5.69
CA TYR A 52 2.02 -1.35 6.46
C TYR A 52 1.46 -0.02 5.95
N VAL A 53 1.55 0.25 4.65
CA VAL A 53 1.00 1.47 4.03
C VAL A 53 -0.51 1.54 4.19
N VAL A 54 -1.23 0.42 4.05
CA VAL A 54 -2.67 0.35 4.29
C VAL A 54 -3.00 0.67 5.73
N ALA A 55 -2.27 0.13 6.71
CA ALA A 55 -2.50 0.41 8.13
C ALA A 55 -2.30 1.90 8.46
N VAL A 56 -1.22 2.51 7.95
CA VAL A 56 -0.96 3.95 8.07
C VAL A 56 -2.07 4.77 7.38
N GLY A 57 -2.46 4.38 6.17
CA GLY A 57 -3.53 5.01 5.41
C GLY A 57 -4.89 4.92 6.10
N LEU A 58 -5.18 3.81 6.79
CA LEU A 58 -6.39 3.65 7.59
C LEU A 58 -6.41 4.58 8.81
N LEU A 59 -5.28 4.76 9.50
CA LEU A 59 -5.18 5.74 10.60
C LEU A 59 -5.45 7.15 10.08
N TRP A 60 -4.86 7.52 8.93
CA TRP A 60 -5.09 8.81 8.30
C TRP A 60 -6.56 8.98 7.90
N PHE A 61 -7.12 8.05 7.13
CA PHE A 61 -8.46 8.15 6.55
C PHE A 61 -9.59 8.14 7.59
N ARG A 62 -9.40 7.45 8.73
CA ARG A 62 -10.42 7.39 9.79
C ARG A 62 -10.49 8.64 10.66
N CYS A 63 -9.36 9.36 10.76
CA CYS A 63 -9.22 10.52 11.64
C CYS A 63 -9.14 11.85 10.87
N ASN A 64 -8.92 11.81 9.56
CA ASN A 64 -8.84 12.99 8.70
C ASN A 64 -10.05 13.08 7.76
N VAL A 65 -10.95 14.03 8.01
CA VAL A 65 -12.09 14.33 7.15
C VAL A 65 -11.84 15.68 6.46
N PRO A 66 -11.73 15.70 5.12
CA PRO A 66 -11.52 16.94 4.36
C PRO A 66 -12.56 18.00 4.73
N GLY A 67 -12.09 19.19 5.10
CA GLY A 67 -12.95 20.33 5.44
C GLY A 67 -13.53 20.35 6.86
N LYS A 68 -13.35 19.30 7.67
CA LYS A 68 -13.80 19.29 9.08
C LYS A 68 -12.65 19.27 10.09
N THR A 69 -11.58 18.55 9.79
CA THR A 69 -10.48 18.35 10.74
C THR A 69 -9.55 19.55 10.77
N THR A 70 -9.31 20.09 11.97
CA THR A 70 -8.40 21.21 12.17
C THR A 70 -6.95 20.81 11.90
N PHE A 71 -6.13 21.75 11.42
CA PHE A 71 -4.68 21.55 11.22
C PHE A 71 -3.97 20.96 12.45
N LYS A 72 -4.33 21.42 13.66
CA LYS A 72 -3.80 20.87 14.92
C LYS A 72 -4.08 19.36 15.06
N ALA A 73 -5.28 18.92 14.72
CA ALA A 73 -5.65 17.50 14.79
C ALA A 73 -4.87 16.67 13.76
N GLN A 74 -4.64 17.20 12.56
CA GLN A 74 -3.81 16.55 11.53
C GLN A 74 -2.36 16.40 12.00
N CYS A 75 -1.77 17.45 12.58
CA CYS A 75 -0.41 17.38 13.14
C CYS A 75 -0.33 16.38 14.30
N LEU A 76 -1.32 16.35 15.20
CA LEU A 76 -1.36 15.38 16.30
C LEU A 76 -1.52 13.94 15.80
N LEU A 77 -2.33 13.73 14.76
CA LEU A 77 -2.50 12.44 14.09
C LEU A 77 -1.19 11.97 13.46
N MET A 78 -0.50 12.85 12.73
CA MET A 78 0.82 12.57 12.18
C MET A 78 1.81 12.22 13.30
N LEU A 79 1.86 13.03 14.37
CA LEU A 79 2.76 12.81 15.50
C LEU A 79 2.57 11.42 16.13
N HIS A 80 1.32 11.02 16.40
CA HIS A 80 1.03 9.68 16.95
C HIS A 80 1.38 8.58 15.96
N THR A 81 1.08 8.77 14.68
CA THR A 81 1.43 7.79 13.64
C THR A 81 2.95 7.60 13.57
N PHE A 82 3.73 8.70 13.54
CA PHE A 82 5.20 8.63 13.59
C PHE A 82 5.73 8.03 14.89
N ALA A 83 5.10 8.32 16.03
CA ALA A 83 5.46 7.73 17.32
C ALA A 83 5.24 6.21 17.33
N ILE A 84 4.10 5.72 16.83
CA ILE A 84 3.81 4.28 16.71
C ILE A 84 4.85 3.60 15.82
N MET A 85 5.15 4.18 14.65
CA MET A 85 6.18 3.66 13.75
C MET A 85 7.56 3.66 14.41
N GLY A 86 7.92 4.73 15.10
CA GLY A 86 9.20 4.89 15.79
C GLY A 86 9.38 3.91 16.95
N PHE A 87 8.39 3.75 17.83
CA PHE A 87 8.45 2.80 18.93
C PHE A 87 8.43 1.35 18.45
N SER A 88 7.69 1.04 17.38
CA SER A 88 7.75 -0.27 16.73
C SER A 88 9.12 -0.56 16.15
N MET A 89 9.72 0.38 15.41
CA MET A 89 11.06 0.22 14.86
C MET A 89 12.09 0.10 15.97
N GLY A 90 11.99 0.92 17.01
CA GLY A 90 12.84 0.83 18.20
C GLY A 90 12.79 -0.54 18.86
N PHE A 91 11.59 -1.10 19.06
CA PHE A 91 11.42 -2.46 19.59
C PHE A 91 12.16 -3.50 18.74
N VAL A 92 12.01 -3.43 17.42
CA VAL A 92 12.66 -4.36 16.49
C VAL A 92 14.17 -4.19 16.49
N LEU A 93 14.69 -2.97 16.58
CA LEU A 93 16.13 -2.72 16.67
C LEU A 93 16.72 -3.29 17.97
N PHE A 94 16.06 -3.10 19.11
CA PHE A 94 16.47 -3.73 20.37
C PHE A 94 16.38 -5.26 20.30
N TRP A 95 15.45 -5.81 19.53
CA TRP A 95 15.28 -7.25 19.34
C TRP A 95 16.36 -7.86 18.44
N VAL A 96 16.65 -7.24 17.30
CA VAL A 96 17.49 -7.81 16.23
C VAL A 96 19.00 -7.56 16.44
N MET A 97 19.39 -6.49 17.15
CA MET A 97 20.82 -6.15 17.23
C MET A 97 21.64 -7.12 18.12
N PRO A 98 22.78 -7.64 17.62
CA PRO A 98 23.58 -8.67 18.28
C PRO A 98 24.32 -8.19 19.53
N GLU A 99 24.47 -6.88 19.73
CA GLU A 99 25.03 -6.30 20.98
C GLU A 99 24.25 -6.71 22.24
N TYR A 100 23.04 -7.21 22.05
CA TYR A 100 22.11 -7.59 23.10
C TYR A 100 21.75 -9.08 23.14
N ALA A 101 22.36 -9.92 22.31
CA ALA A 101 22.00 -11.34 22.18
C ALA A 101 21.95 -12.10 23.52
N GLU A 102 20.96 -12.98 23.65
CA GLU A 102 20.71 -13.84 24.81
C GLU A 102 21.84 -14.86 25.02
N LYS A 103 22.01 -15.31 26.27
CA LYS A 103 22.93 -16.39 26.61
C LYS A 103 22.39 -17.71 26.02
N ILE A 104 23.12 -18.31 25.09
CA ILE A 104 22.78 -19.64 24.57
C ILE A 104 23.27 -20.66 25.60
N SER A 105 22.36 -21.44 26.17
CA SER A 105 22.71 -22.54 27.08
C SER A 105 23.59 -23.54 26.35
N GLY A 106 24.65 -24.00 27.02
CA GLY A 106 25.55 -25.00 26.47
C GLY A 106 24.78 -26.28 26.15
N TYR A 107 25.05 -26.84 24.98
CA TYR A 107 24.45 -28.10 24.55
C TYR A 107 25.57 -29.11 24.31
N ASP A 108 25.30 -30.38 24.60
CA ASP A 108 26.21 -31.47 24.30
C ASP A 108 26.09 -31.78 22.80
N ALA A 109 27.18 -31.59 22.04
CA ALA A 109 27.23 -31.98 20.63
C ALA A 109 27.10 -33.50 20.46
N GLU A 110 26.73 -33.98 19.27
CA GLU A 110 26.55 -35.42 19.01
C GLU A 110 27.82 -36.25 19.25
N ASP A 111 29.00 -35.63 19.26
CA ASP A 111 30.29 -36.26 19.59
C ASP A 111 30.57 -36.34 21.11
N GLY A 112 29.63 -35.89 21.94
CA GLY A 112 29.75 -35.84 23.40
C GLY A 112 30.57 -34.67 23.92
N SER A 113 30.98 -33.72 23.07
CA SER A 113 31.65 -32.50 23.51
C SER A 113 30.64 -31.48 24.06
N TYR A 114 30.88 -31.00 25.27
CA TYR A 114 30.11 -29.90 25.84
C TYR A 114 30.51 -28.59 25.16
N VAL A 115 29.58 -27.96 24.45
CA VAL A 115 29.79 -26.62 23.90
C VAL A 115 29.52 -25.60 25.01
N PRO A 116 30.52 -24.83 25.47
CA PRO A 116 30.33 -23.88 26.57
C PRO A 116 29.29 -22.82 26.22
N GLU A 117 28.57 -22.35 27.24
CA GLU A 117 27.54 -21.31 27.09
C GLU A 117 28.13 -20.08 26.39
N VAL A 118 27.49 -19.63 25.31
CA VAL A 118 27.91 -18.41 24.62
C VAL A 118 27.62 -17.23 25.56
N PRO A 119 28.61 -16.39 25.89
CA PRO A 119 28.39 -15.23 26.75
C PRO A 119 27.36 -14.29 26.11
N ALA A 120 26.39 -13.81 26.91
CA ALA A 120 25.43 -12.83 26.45
C ALA A 120 26.13 -11.54 25.98
N GLY A 121 25.49 -10.81 25.06
CA GLY A 121 26.00 -9.52 24.59
C GLY A 121 26.29 -8.56 25.74
N LYS A 122 27.29 -7.68 25.56
CA LYS A 122 27.77 -6.74 26.60
C LYS A 122 26.64 -5.95 27.28
N ASN A 123 25.54 -5.71 26.58
CA ASN A 123 24.42 -4.90 27.04
C ASN A 123 23.13 -5.71 27.31
N TYR A 124 23.19 -7.04 27.45
CA TYR A 124 22.03 -7.92 27.65
C TYR A 124 21.06 -7.44 28.76
N ASN A 125 21.58 -7.12 29.94
CA ASN A 125 20.75 -6.62 31.07
C ASN A 125 20.06 -5.27 30.80
N SER A 126 20.51 -4.52 29.78
CA SER A 126 19.92 -3.26 29.33
C SER A 126 18.88 -3.47 28.22
N GLN A 127 19.03 -4.54 27.43
CA GLN A 127 18.11 -4.88 26.32
C GLN A 127 16.68 -5.04 26.80
N SER A 128 16.47 -5.84 27.84
CA SER A 128 15.13 -6.14 28.37
C SER A 128 14.42 -4.87 28.85
N LYS A 129 15.17 -3.93 29.45
CA LYS A 129 14.66 -2.62 29.83
C LYS A 129 14.25 -1.79 28.61
N GLY A 130 15.07 -1.81 27.55
CA GLY A 130 14.76 -1.15 26.28
C GLY A 130 13.51 -1.72 25.60
N LEU A 131 13.38 -3.05 25.53
CA LEU A 131 12.20 -3.72 24.98
C LEU A 131 10.93 -3.37 25.75
N ILE A 132 10.97 -3.45 27.07
CA ILE A 132 9.85 -3.07 27.93
C ILE A 132 9.50 -1.59 27.73
N ALA A 133 10.50 -0.70 27.70
CA ALA A 133 10.28 0.73 27.48
C ALA A 133 9.60 1.01 26.12
N MET A 134 10.09 0.39 25.03
CA MET A 134 9.48 0.58 23.70
C MET A 134 8.06 0.00 23.64
N ALA A 135 7.80 -1.15 24.26
CA ALA A 135 6.46 -1.73 24.33
C ALA A 135 5.48 -0.84 25.11
N VAL A 136 5.92 -0.30 26.26
CA VAL A 136 5.12 0.63 27.07
C VAL A 136 4.83 1.91 26.29
N LEU A 137 5.83 2.48 25.61
CA LEU A 137 5.66 3.70 24.80
C LEU A 137 4.75 3.47 23.59
N LEU A 138 4.82 2.30 22.95
CA LEU A 138 3.90 1.90 21.88
C LEU A 138 2.45 1.85 22.39
N VAL A 139 2.22 1.14 23.51
CA VAL A 139 0.88 1.04 24.11
C VAL A 139 0.39 2.41 24.57
N ALA A 140 1.24 3.22 25.20
CA ALA A 140 0.91 4.58 25.61
C ALA A 140 0.54 5.47 24.41
N SER A 141 1.22 5.33 23.27
CA SER A 141 0.90 6.07 22.04
C SER A 141 -0.46 5.64 21.47
N ILE A 142 -0.76 4.34 21.43
CA ILE A 142 -2.07 3.82 20.98
C ILE A 142 -3.19 4.31 21.90
N VAL A 143 -2.99 4.23 23.21
CA VAL A 143 -3.95 4.70 24.21
C VAL A 143 -4.12 6.21 24.14
N SER A 144 -3.05 6.98 23.97
CA SER A 144 -3.16 8.44 23.81
C SER A 144 -3.95 8.79 22.55
N MET A 145 -3.72 8.05 21.46
CA MET A 145 -4.40 8.27 20.19
C MET A 145 -5.92 8.02 20.28
N THR A 146 -6.41 7.10 21.10
CA THR A 146 -7.87 6.88 21.27
C THR A 146 -8.59 8.11 21.83
N PHE A 147 -7.91 8.91 22.67
CA PHE A 147 -8.48 10.12 23.26
C PHE A 147 -8.33 11.34 22.37
N VAL A 148 -7.23 11.42 21.60
CA VAL A 148 -6.91 12.58 20.76
C VAL A 148 -7.63 12.51 19.41
N CYS A 149 -7.71 11.34 18.80
CA CYS A 149 -8.34 11.13 17.51
C CYS A 149 -9.78 10.63 17.69
N LYS A 150 -10.74 11.55 17.61
CA LYS A 150 -12.14 11.16 17.43
C LYS A 150 -12.31 10.56 16.04
N GLN A 151 -12.95 9.39 15.97
CA GLN A 151 -13.27 8.77 14.69
C GLN A 151 -14.37 9.59 14.00
N ASP A 152 -13.97 10.53 13.16
CA ASP A 152 -14.90 11.41 12.47
C ASP A 152 -15.49 10.75 11.21
N HIS A 153 -14.83 9.73 10.66
CA HIS A 153 -15.35 8.92 9.55
C HIS A 153 -15.54 7.45 9.95
N VAL A 154 -16.78 7.11 10.32
CA VAL A 154 -17.19 5.72 10.55
C VAL A 154 -18.10 5.29 9.39
N PRO A 155 -17.67 4.39 8.50
CA PRO A 155 -18.53 3.90 7.42
C PRO A 155 -19.77 3.20 8.00
N THR A 156 -20.91 3.38 7.33
CA THR A 156 -22.23 2.91 7.80
C THR A 156 -22.36 1.38 7.85
N GLY A 157 -21.56 0.66 7.07
CA GLY A 157 -21.53 -0.81 7.04
C GLY A 157 -20.52 -1.45 8.00
N TYR A 158 -19.23 -1.41 7.65
CA TYR A 158 -18.18 -2.16 8.36
C TYR A 158 -17.44 -1.33 9.40
N LYS A 159 -17.76 -1.53 10.68
CA LYS A 159 -17.05 -0.94 11.81
C LYS A 159 -15.88 -1.83 12.20
N VAL A 160 -14.70 -1.24 12.37
CA VAL A 160 -13.52 -1.95 12.89
C VAL A 160 -13.63 -1.92 14.41
N PRO A 161 -13.86 -3.06 15.10
CA PRO A 161 -13.81 -3.11 16.55
C PRO A 161 -12.36 -2.83 16.99
N LEU A 162 -12.16 -2.03 18.03
CA LEU A 162 -10.84 -1.65 18.57
C LEU A 162 -9.96 -0.77 17.66
N PHE A 163 -10.55 0.19 16.93
CA PHE A 163 -9.75 1.29 16.38
C PHE A 163 -9.23 2.21 17.51
N PRO A 164 -7.96 2.68 17.49
CA PRO A 164 -6.91 2.55 16.48
C PRO A 164 -5.95 1.37 16.71
N ALA A 165 -6.20 0.51 17.71
CA ALA A 165 -5.31 -0.58 18.09
C ALA A 165 -5.10 -1.61 16.96
N ILE A 166 -6.12 -1.92 16.16
CA ILE A 166 -5.99 -2.88 15.05
C ILE A 166 -4.97 -2.41 13.99
N PRO A 167 -5.08 -1.19 13.40
CA PRO A 167 -4.04 -0.68 12.52
C PRO A 167 -2.66 -0.56 13.19
N ALA A 168 -2.60 -0.16 14.47
CA ALA A 168 -1.33 -0.03 15.18
C ALA A 168 -0.64 -1.39 15.40
N LEU A 169 -1.40 -2.44 15.72
CA LEU A 169 -0.90 -3.81 15.82
C LEU A 169 -0.39 -4.31 14.47
N SER A 170 -1.10 -3.99 13.38
CA SER A 170 -0.62 -4.31 12.03
C SER A 170 0.71 -3.62 11.71
N ILE A 171 0.89 -2.34 12.08
CA ILE A 171 2.17 -1.64 11.94
C ILE A 171 3.26 -2.38 12.72
N PHE A 172 2.97 -2.76 13.97
CA PHE A 172 3.93 -3.48 14.82
C PHE A 172 4.35 -4.82 14.22
N VAL A 173 3.38 -5.68 13.93
CA VAL A 173 3.64 -7.03 13.39
C VAL A 173 4.37 -6.94 12.06
N ASN A 174 3.97 -6.03 11.16
CA ASN A 174 4.65 -5.88 9.88
C ASN A 174 6.09 -5.39 10.04
N THR A 175 6.35 -4.47 10.96
CA THR A 175 7.72 -4.00 11.25
C THR A 175 8.57 -5.12 11.83
N PHE A 176 8.00 -5.92 12.74
CA PHE A 176 8.68 -7.06 13.35
C PHE A 176 9.05 -8.13 12.34
N LEU A 177 8.10 -8.51 11.47
CA LEU A 177 8.33 -9.47 10.40
C LEU A 177 9.34 -8.96 9.38
N LEU A 178 9.30 -7.67 9.03
CA LEU A 178 10.34 -7.05 8.20
C LEU A 178 11.72 -7.17 8.87
N GLY A 179 11.81 -6.92 10.18
CA GLY A 179 13.05 -7.06 10.94
C GLY A 179 13.66 -8.47 10.96
N GLN A 180 12.90 -9.51 10.61
CA GLN A 180 13.36 -10.90 10.59
C GLN A 180 13.86 -11.38 9.21
N LEU A 181 13.68 -10.57 8.16
CA LEU A 181 14.04 -10.95 6.80
C LEU A 181 15.52 -10.70 6.52
N ASP A 182 16.12 -11.52 5.66
CA ASP A 182 17.54 -11.46 5.33
C ASP A 182 17.91 -10.16 4.60
N VAL A 183 19.07 -9.57 4.94
CA VAL A 183 19.55 -8.30 4.38
C VAL A 183 19.71 -8.38 2.86
N ARG A 184 20.14 -9.53 2.33
CA ARG A 184 20.28 -9.71 0.87
C ARG A 184 18.94 -9.71 0.14
N SER A 185 17.86 -10.06 0.83
CA SER A 185 16.51 -9.97 0.27
C SER A 185 16.09 -8.51 0.07
N TYR A 186 16.50 -7.61 0.96
CA TYR A 186 16.27 -6.17 0.83
C TYR A 186 17.03 -5.54 -0.32
N GLU A 187 18.29 -5.92 -0.54
CA GLU A 187 19.08 -5.42 -1.68
C GLU A 187 18.40 -5.77 -3.01
N ARG A 188 17.99 -7.03 -3.18
CA ARG A 188 17.31 -7.51 -4.38
C ARG A 188 15.94 -6.86 -4.56
N PHE A 189 15.18 -6.72 -3.47
CA PHE A 189 13.90 -6.03 -3.50
C PHE A 189 14.07 -4.56 -3.92
N GLY A 190 15.13 -3.89 -3.45
CA GLY A 190 15.48 -2.53 -3.87
C GLY A 190 15.71 -2.42 -5.37
N TRP A 191 16.51 -3.33 -5.95
CA TRP A 191 16.71 -3.37 -7.40
C TRP A 191 15.43 -3.65 -8.19
N TRP A 192 14.59 -4.55 -7.69
CA TRP A 192 13.31 -4.88 -8.32
C TRP A 192 12.34 -3.69 -8.29
N ILE A 193 12.25 -2.98 -7.17
CA ILE A 193 11.46 -1.75 -7.04
C ILE A 193 11.99 -0.66 -7.95
N LEU A 194 13.31 -0.44 -8.00
CA LEU A 194 13.90 0.55 -8.90
C LEU A 194 13.56 0.24 -10.36
N GLY A 195 13.73 -1.01 -10.79
CA GLY A 195 13.35 -1.46 -12.12
C GLY A 195 11.86 -1.24 -12.42
N THR A 196 10.99 -1.54 -11.47
CA THR A 196 9.53 -1.33 -11.59
C THR A 196 9.19 0.15 -11.70
N VAL A 197 9.81 1.01 -10.89
CA VAL A 197 9.61 2.46 -10.92
C VAL A 197 10.11 3.03 -12.25
N CYS A 198 11.28 2.62 -12.74
CA CYS A 198 11.78 3.03 -14.04
C CYS A 198 10.84 2.60 -15.17
N LEU A 199 10.42 1.33 -15.18
CA LEU A 199 9.46 0.82 -16.17
C LEU A 199 8.16 1.63 -16.13
N TYR A 200 7.61 1.86 -14.94
CA TYR A 200 6.38 2.64 -14.77
C TYR A 200 6.55 4.10 -15.22
N PHE A 201 7.70 4.71 -14.95
CA PHE A 201 8.00 6.08 -15.36
C PHE A 201 8.07 6.19 -16.90
N PHE A 202 8.85 5.34 -17.56
CA PHE A 202 8.96 5.35 -19.02
C PHE A 202 7.63 4.95 -19.69
N TYR A 203 6.95 3.95 -19.16
CA TYR A 203 5.61 3.60 -19.61
C TYR A 203 4.62 4.76 -19.43
N GLY A 204 4.71 5.49 -18.30
CA GLY A 204 3.90 6.66 -18.01
C GLY A 204 4.12 7.78 -19.01
N MET A 205 5.37 8.08 -19.37
CA MET A 205 5.69 9.08 -20.40
C MET A 205 5.05 8.73 -21.75
N ILE A 206 5.23 7.49 -22.21
CA ILE A 206 4.68 7.01 -23.49
C ILE A 206 3.15 7.01 -23.45
N SER A 207 2.56 6.60 -22.32
CA SER A 207 1.10 6.53 -22.18
C SER A 207 0.44 7.89 -22.07
N GLN A 208 1.09 8.90 -21.47
CA GLN A 208 0.57 10.27 -21.40
C GLN A 208 0.55 10.89 -22.80
N GLU A 209 1.64 10.77 -23.55
CA GLU A 209 1.72 11.28 -24.93
C GLU A 209 0.63 10.67 -25.83
N ALA A 210 0.40 9.36 -25.73
CA ALA A 210 -0.67 8.69 -26.47
C ALA A 210 -2.08 9.15 -26.05
N HIS A 211 -2.29 9.48 -24.77
CA HIS A 211 -3.57 9.98 -24.28
C HIS A 211 -3.83 11.42 -24.75
N ASP A 212 -2.81 12.28 -24.76
CA ASP A 212 -2.93 13.67 -25.19
C ASP A 212 -3.26 13.78 -26.68
N ILE A 213 -2.59 12.98 -27.53
CA ILE A 213 -2.90 12.90 -28.96
C ILE A 213 -4.36 12.43 -29.19
N ALA A 214 -4.82 11.44 -28.42
CA ALA A 214 -6.19 10.94 -28.52
C ALA A 214 -7.24 11.96 -28.05
N LEU A 215 -6.91 12.73 -27.01
CA LEU A 215 -7.76 13.81 -26.50
C LEU A 215 -7.86 14.95 -27.52
N GLU A 216 -6.74 15.35 -28.12
CA GLU A 216 -6.68 16.38 -29.16
C GLU A 216 -7.50 15.97 -30.39
N ALA A 217 -7.33 14.73 -30.87
CA ALA A 217 -8.13 14.20 -31.97
C ALA A 217 -9.64 14.20 -31.66
N LYS A 218 -10.04 13.85 -30.42
CA LYS A 218 -11.44 13.94 -29.98
C LYS A 218 -11.92 15.38 -29.91
N MET A 219 -11.13 16.30 -29.34
CA MET A 219 -11.49 17.70 -29.21
C MET A 219 -11.69 18.36 -30.58
N ASN A 220 -10.84 18.03 -31.55
CA ASN A 220 -10.94 18.51 -32.94
C ASN A 220 -12.13 17.91 -33.71
N SER A 221 -12.68 16.77 -33.26
CA SER A 221 -13.87 16.14 -33.85
C SER A 221 -15.19 16.68 -33.28
N LEU A 222 -15.15 17.41 -32.16
CA LEU A 222 -16.34 18.01 -31.58
C LEU A 222 -16.77 19.23 -32.40
N PRO A 223 -18.08 19.44 -32.62
CA PRO A 223 -18.57 20.63 -33.30
C PRO A 223 -18.09 21.87 -32.54
N SER A 224 -17.65 22.89 -33.27
CA SER A 224 -17.15 24.11 -32.65
C SER A 224 -18.22 24.75 -31.78
N VAL A 225 -17.84 25.42 -30.68
CA VAL A 225 -18.78 26.11 -29.80
C VAL A 225 -19.66 27.08 -30.59
N GLU A 226 -19.12 27.65 -31.66
CA GLU A 226 -19.86 28.53 -32.56
C GLU A 226 -20.88 27.79 -33.44
N GLU A 227 -20.58 26.60 -33.94
CA GLU A 227 -21.56 25.75 -34.63
C GLU A 227 -22.65 25.27 -33.68
N VAL A 228 -22.29 24.85 -32.46
CA VAL A 228 -23.26 24.47 -31.43
C VAL A 228 -24.14 25.66 -31.05
N ALA A 229 -23.57 26.86 -30.92
CA ALA A 229 -24.30 28.09 -30.65
C ALA A 229 -25.20 28.51 -31.82
N LYS A 230 -24.75 28.33 -33.07
CA LYS A 230 -25.56 28.58 -34.27
C LYS A 230 -26.73 27.61 -34.38
N VAL A 231 -26.50 26.32 -34.12
CA VAL A 231 -27.57 25.30 -34.10
C VAL A 231 -28.55 25.57 -32.96
N ALA A 232 -28.07 25.93 -31.77
CA ALA A 232 -28.91 26.27 -30.63
C ALA A 232 -29.75 27.53 -30.87
N LYS A 233 -29.17 28.54 -31.53
CA LYS A 233 -29.88 29.78 -31.92
C LYS A 233 -30.88 29.55 -33.05
N ALA A 234 -30.53 28.75 -34.05
CA ALA A 234 -31.46 28.35 -35.11
C ALA A 234 -32.65 27.54 -34.54
N ALA A 235 -32.40 26.68 -33.55
CA ALA A 235 -33.45 25.95 -32.84
C ALA A 235 -34.31 26.82 -31.91
N SER A 236 -33.82 27.99 -31.45
CA SER A 236 -34.62 28.96 -30.69
C SER A 236 -35.49 29.84 -31.56
N ASP A 237 -35.08 30.08 -32.81
CA ASP A 237 -35.75 30.98 -33.76
C ASP A 237 -36.86 30.28 -34.58
N ASP A 238 -36.90 28.93 -34.61
CA ASP A 238 -37.97 28.12 -35.21
C ASP A 238 -38.91 27.49 -34.15
N PRO A 239 -40.14 28.03 -33.95
CA PRO A 239 -41.08 27.50 -32.96
C PRO A 239 -41.67 26.11 -33.29
N SER A 240 -41.43 25.56 -34.50
CA SER A 240 -41.92 24.24 -34.91
C SER A 240 -41.02 23.06 -34.52
N MET A 241 -39.73 23.29 -34.21
CA MET A 241 -38.78 22.25 -33.77
C MET A 241 -38.87 21.91 -32.27
N ARG A 242 -39.73 22.59 -31.51
CA ARG A 242 -39.82 22.48 -30.05
C ARG A 242 -40.48 21.18 -29.55
N SER A 243 -40.95 20.30 -30.43
CA SER A 243 -41.73 19.11 -30.03
C SER A 243 -40.93 17.82 -29.82
N ASP A 244 -39.71 17.68 -30.35
CA ASP A 244 -39.04 16.36 -30.38
C ASP A 244 -37.73 16.25 -29.59
N THR A 245 -37.27 17.30 -28.92
CA THR A 245 -36.09 17.23 -28.03
C THR A 245 -36.45 16.88 -26.59
N SER A 246 -37.25 15.82 -26.41
CA SER A 246 -37.26 15.09 -25.14
C SER A 246 -36.24 13.96 -25.26
N PRO A 247 -35.09 13.99 -24.56
CA PRO A 247 -34.18 12.87 -24.56
C PRO A 247 -34.91 11.69 -23.91
N SER A 248 -35.36 10.75 -24.73
CA SER A 248 -35.77 9.44 -24.26
C SER A 248 -34.55 8.77 -23.66
N ILE A 249 -34.33 9.00 -22.37
CA ILE A 249 -33.39 8.24 -21.55
C ILE A 249 -33.90 6.80 -21.56
N LYS A 250 -33.47 6.01 -22.53
CA LYS A 250 -33.50 4.57 -22.42
C LYS A 250 -32.48 4.22 -21.34
N VAL A 251 -33.00 4.08 -20.13
CA VAL A 251 -32.34 3.39 -19.02
C VAL A 251 -32.03 1.99 -19.52
N ALA A 252 -30.82 1.78 -20.04
CA ALA A 252 -30.29 0.46 -20.26
C ALA A 252 -29.95 -0.12 -18.88
N THR A 253 -30.89 -0.91 -18.37
CA THR A 253 -30.67 -1.85 -17.28
C THR A 253 -29.64 -2.87 -17.75
N GLN A 254 -28.44 -2.84 -17.14
CA GLN A 254 -27.62 -4.01 -16.84
C GLN A 254 -26.78 -3.71 -15.60
#